data_AF-A0A7W8KPC1-F1
#
_entry.id   AF-A0A7W8KPC1-F1
#
_cell.length_a   1.000
_cell.length_b   1.000
_cell.length_c   1.000
_cell.angle_alpha   90.00
_cell.angle_beta   90.00
_cell.angle_gamma   90.00
#
_symmetry.space_group_name_H-M   'P 1'
#
loop_
_entity.id
_entity.type
_entity.pdbx_description
1 polymer ?
#
loop_
_entity_poly.entity_id
_entity_poly.type
_entity_poly.pdbx_seq_one_letter_code
_entity_poly.pdbx_strand_id
1 'polypeptide(L)'
;MKVVAVAIVAQAVWAMARNLCTDAARISIMAVAACIALLLPNALGQLSVIAAAGLVGMLAFKPDAAHAHESLPLRVSRRTGACLLLLFAGLLIGLPILAASFPHGAIADISSFFRAGSLVFGGGHVVLPLLQSEVVPSGLVDNDTFLAGYGAAQAMPGPLFTFAAFLGASMNSSPSGWAGGLICLLAIFAPSFLLVGGAIPFWDGLRGNARMQAALAGINAGVVGLLLAALYQPVWTSAIRQPSDFAMAILALVALVFWKWPSWLVVLSLGAAGGAIGVMGQG
;
A
#
# COMPACT_ATOMS: atom_id res chain seq x y z
N MET A 1 12.03 13.99 -9.69
CA MET A 1 11.10 13.18 -8.86
C MET A 1 10.89 11.76 -9.38
N LYS A 2 10.43 11.55 -10.63
CA LYS A 2 10.17 10.19 -11.17
C LYS A 2 11.39 9.24 -11.13
N VAL A 3 12.58 9.76 -11.43
CA VAL A 3 13.84 8.99 -11.39
C VAL A 3 14.18 8.44 -10.00
N VAL A 4 13.94 9.22 -8.94
CA VAL A 4 14.21 8.78 -7.55
C VAL A 4 13.21 7.70 -7.13
N ALA A 5 11.97 7.76 -7.61
CA ALA A 5 10.98 6.71 -7.36
C ALA A 5 11.44 5.35 -7.90
N VAL A 6 12.14 5.30 -9.04
CA VAL A 6 12.73 4.06 -9.58
C VAL A 6 13.68 3.43 -8.56
N ALA A 7 14.58 4.23 -7.97
CA ALA A 7 15.56 3.72 -7.02
C ALA A 7 14.92 3.18 -5.73
N ILE A 8 13.90 3.88 -5.21
CA ILE A 8 13.17 3.45 -4.00
C ILE A 8 12.40 2.15 -4.26
N VAL A 9 11.68 2.07 -5.38
CA VAL A 9 10.90 0.88 -5.74
C VAL A 9 11.85 -0.30 -6.03
N ALA A 10 12.96 -0.06 -6.72
CA ALA A 10 13.96 -1.10 -6.98
C ALA A 10 14.58 -1.65 -5.69
N GLN A 11 14.91 -0.78 -4.72
CA GLN A 11 15.40 -1.20 -3.42
C GLN A 11 14.36 -2.05 -2.66
N ALA A 12 13.08 -1.63 -2.68
CA ALA A 12 12.01 -2.37 -2.02
C ALA A 12 11.80 -3.77 -2.64
N VAL A 13 11.79 -3.86 -3.97
CA VAL A 13 11.67 -5.13 -4.71
C VAL A 13 12.86 -6.03 -4.39
N TRP A 14 14.09 -5.50 -4.41
CA TRP A 14 15.29 -6.25 -4.06
C TRP A 14 15.22 -6.81 -2.64
N ALA A 15 14.87 -5.97 -1.67
CA ALA A 15 14.81 -6.37 -0.27
C ALA A 15 13.76 -7.47 -0.04
N MET A 16 12.58 -7.34 -0.66
CA MET A 16 11.54 -8.36 -0.61
C MET A 16 11.96 -9.65 -1.32
N ALA A 17 12.56 -9.56 -2.51
CA ALA A 17 13.03 -10.73 -3.25
C ALA A 17 14.04 -11.53 -2.43
N ARG A 18 15.02 -10.87 -1.79
CA ARG A 18 16.03 -11.53 -0.96
C ARG A 18 15.42 -12.24 0.27
N ASN A 19 14.38 -11.68 0.86
CA ASN A 19 13.76 -12.23 2.06
C ASN A 19 12.68 -13.29 1.77
N LEU A 20 12.01 -13.20 0.62
CA LEU A 20 10.83 -14.01 0.30
C LEU A 20 11.11 -15.08 -0.77
N CYS A 21 12.04 -14.83 -1.69
CA CYS A 21 12.40 -15.69 -2.82
C CYS A 21 13.80 -16.28 -2.64
N THR A 22 13.98 -17.09 -1.60
CA THR A 22 15.27 -17.73 -1.27
C THR A 22 15.62 -18.92 -2.15
N ASP A 23 14.61 -19.60 -2.69
CA ASP A 23 14.76 -20.86 -3.42
C ASP A 23 14.53 -20.69 -4.92
N ALA A 24 15.17 -21.53 -5.74
CA ALA A 24 15.02 -21.52 -7.20
C ALA A 24 13.54 -21.62 -7.62
N ALA A 25 12.74 -22.44 -6.94
CA ALA A 25 11.32 -22.57 -7.25
C ALA A 25 10.51 -21.29 -6.97
N ARG A 26 10.84 -20.54 -5.90
CA ARG A 26 10.19 -19.24 -5.61
C ARG A 26 10.60 -18.18 -6.63
N ILE A 27 11.87 -18.17 -7.03
CA ILE A 27 12.39 -17.29 -8.08
C ILE A 27 11.68 -17.57 -9.42
N SER A 28 11.44 -18.84 -9.75
CA SER A 28 10.67 -19.21 -10.95
C SER A 28 9.23 -18.69 -10.89
N ILE A 29 8.54 -18.82 -9.75
CA ILE A 29 7.19 -18.27 -9.57
C ILE A 29 7.21 -16.74 -9.74
N MET A 30 8.17 -16.05 -9.12
CA MET A 30 8.35 -14.60 -9.24
C MET A 30 8.54 -14.18 -10.70
N ALA A 31 9.42 -14.86 -11.45
CA ALA A 31 9.68 -14.54 -12.85
C ALA A 31 8.46 -14.77 -13.75
N VAL A 32 7.77 -15.90 -13.58
CA VAL A 32 6.53 -16.21 -14.33
C VAL A 32 5.43 -15.21 -14.00
N ALA A 33 5.25 -14.88 -12.71
CA ALA A 33 4.29 -13.87 -12.26
C ALA A 33 4.57 -12.49 -12.87
N ALA A 34 5.84 -12.07 -12.93
CA ALA A 34 6.23 -10.82 -13.56
C ALA A 34 5.89 -10.81 -15.07
N CYS A 35 6.22 -11.88 -15.80
CA CYS A 35 5.89 -12.00 -17.22
C CYS A 35 4.38 -11.93 -17.47
N ILE A 36 3.57 -12.70 -16.72
CA ILE A 36 2.12 -12.70 -16.89
C ILE A 36 1.53 -11.33 -16.57
N ALA A 37 2.02 -10.66 -15.51
CA ALA A 37 1.55 -9.34 -15.12
C ALA A 37 1.85 -8.25 -16.16
N LEU A 38 2.96 -8.38 -16.90
CA LEU A 38 3.27 -7.49 -18.02
C LEU A 38 2.36 -7.75 -19.23
N LEU A 39 1.97 -9.00 -19.49
CA LEU A 39 1.07 -9.36 -20.59
C LEU A 39 -0.39 -9.03 -20.28
N LEU A 40 -0.80 -9.14 -19.02
CA LEU A 40 -2.16 -8.93 -18.54
C LEU A 40 -2.18 -7.87 -17.41
N PRO A 41 -2.04 -6.57 -17.75
CA PRO A 41 -1.97 -5.49 -16.77
C PRO A 41 -3.31 -5.15 -16.10
N ASN A 42 -4.33 -6.00 -16.25
CA ASN A 42 -5.66 -5.80 -15.67
C ASN A 42 -5.75 -6.37 -14.24
N ALA A 43 -6.68 -5.84 -13.44
CA ALA A 43 -6.85 -6.26 -12.04
C ALA A 43 -7.15 -7.76 -11.92
N LEU A 44 -7.93 -8.32 -12.85
CA LEU A 44 -8.23 -9.75 -12.90
C LEU A 44 -6.98 -10.61 -13.14
N GLY A 45 -6.07 -10.15 -14.01
CA GLY A 45 -4.81 -10.82 -14.31
C GLY A 45 -3.87 -10.83 -13.10
N GLN A 46 -3.79 -9.72 -12.37
CA GLN A 46 -3.01 -9.66 -11.13
C GLN A 46 -3.60 -10.61 -10.05
N LEU A 47 -4.93 -10.63 -9.89
CA LEU A 47 -5.60 -11.55 -8.97
C LEU A 47 -5.40 -13.02 -9.36
N SER A 48 -5.48 -13.34 -10.65
CA SER A 48 -5.25 -14.71 -11.14
C SER A 48 -3.81 -15.14 -10.95
N VAL A 49 -2.83 -14.24 -11.13
CA VAL A 49 -1.41 -14.52 -10.88
C VAL A 49 -1.17 -14.84 -9.41
N ILE A 50 -1.75 -14.06 -8.48
CA ILE A 50 -1.63 -14.32 -7.04
C ILE A 50 -2.26 -15.67 -6.68
N ALA A 51 -3.47 -15.94 -7.18
CA ALA A 51 -4.17 -17.19 -6.92
C ALA A 51 -3.39 -18.41 -7.46
N ALA A 52 -2.88 -18.32 -8.69
CA ALA A 52 -2.06 -19.35 -9.30
C ALA A 52 -0.74 -19.55 -8.56
N ALA A 53 -0.06 -18.47 -8.17
CA ALA A 53 1.17 -18.54 -7.39
C ALA A 53 0.94 -19.21 -6.03
N GLY A 54 -0.18 -18.93 -5.36
CA GLY A 54 -0.59 -19.62 -4.14
C GLY A 54 -0.86 -21.10 -4.36
N LEU A 55 -1.58 -21.46 -5.41
CA LEU A 55 -1.90 -22.86 -5.72
C LEU A 55 -0.64 -23.66 -6.10
N VAL A 56 0.27 -23.08 -6.89
CA VAL A 56 1.58 -23.67 -7.17
C VAL A 56 2.40 -23.79 -5.89
N GLY A 57 2.40 -22.77 -5.03
CA GLY A 57 3.06 -22.83 -3.72
C GLY A 57 2.54 -23.98 -2.86
N MET A 58 1.21 -24.17 -2.79
CA MET A 58 0.58 -25.27 -2.06
C MET A 58 1.01 -26.66 -2.53
N LEU A 59 1.25 -26.82 -3.84
CA LEU A 59 1.62 -28.11 -4.43
C LEU A 59 3.13 -28.35 -4.43
N ALA A 60 3.93 -27.29 -4.60
CA ALA A 60 5.38 -27.37 -4.79
C ALA A 60 6.18 -27.27 -3.48
N PHE A 61 5.66 -26.58 -2.47
CA PHE A 61 6.41 -26.33 -1.23
C PHE A 61 5.97 -27.25 -0.10
N LYS A 62 6.96 -27.84 0.58
CA LYS A 62 6.79 -28.49 1.88
C LYS A 62 7.47 -27.58 2.91
N PRO A 63 6.71 -26.87 3.75
CA PRO A 63 7.30 -26.05 4.79
C PRO A 63 8.00 -26.94 5.81
N ASP A 64 9.19 -26.54 6.25
CA ASP A 64 9.84 -27.18 7.37
C ASP A 64 8.99 -26.98 8.63
N ALA A 65 8.70 -28.07 9.34
CA ALA A 65 7.99 -28.10 10.62
C ALA A 65 8.77 -27.40 11.77
N ALA A 66 9.86 -26.69 11.47
CA ALA A 66 10.89 -26.31 12.43
C ALA A 66 10.60 -25.00 13.19
N HIS A 67 9.52 -24.28 12.89
CA HIS A 67 9.11 -23.14 13.70
C HIS A 67 7.90 -23.50 14.56
N ALA A 68 8.16 -24.24 15.63
CA ALA A 68 7.25 -24.33 16.77
C ALA A 68 7.09 -22.92 17.35
N HIS A 69 6.00 -22.25 16.97
CA HIS A 69 5.77 -20.86 17.31
C HIS A 69 5.07 -20.72 18.67
N GLU A 70 5.56 -19.78 19.47
CA GLU A 70 4.88 -19.29 20.67
C GLU A 70 3.47 -18.81 20.31
N SER A 71 2.47 -19.35 21.02
CA SER A 71 1.09 -18.91 20.92
C SER A 71 0.99 -17.41 21.24
N LEU A 72 0.37 -16.64 20.35
CA LEU A 72 0.01 -15.26 20.68
C LEU A 72 -0.91 -15.29 21.92
N PRO A 73 -0.64 -14.50 22.98
CA PRO A 73 -1.42 -14.54 24.22
C PRO A 73 -2.85 -13.98 24.06
N LEU A 74 -3.24 -13.56 22.86
CA LEU A 74 -4.54 -12.96 22.57
C LEU A 74 -5.59 -14.03 22.27
N ARG A 75 -6.35 -14.43 23.31
CA ARG A 75 -7.51 -15.31 23.17
C ARG A 75 -8.75 -14.55 22.69
N VAL A 76 -8.77 -14.16 21.42
CA VAL A 76 -10.03 -13.76 20.76
C VAL A 76 -10.77 -15.02 20.33
N SER A 77 -12.07 -15.11 20.57
CA SER A 77 -12.85 -16.27 20.14
C SER A 77 -13.02 -16.27 18.61
N ARG A 78 -13.05 -17.45 17.96
CA ARG A 78 -13.33 -17.57 16.52
C ARG A 78 -14.67 -16.94 16.11
N ARG A 79 -15.67 -16.96 17.01
CA ARG A 79 -16.97 -16.33 16.78
C ARG A 79 -16.83 -14.80 16.72
N THR A 80 -16.12 -14.22 17.68
CA THR A 80 -15.82 -12.78 17.70
C THR A 80 -15.07 -12.38 16.44
N GLY A 81 -14.06 -13.15 16.03
CA GLY A 81 -13.32 -12.91 14.79
C GLY A 81 -14.22 -12.93 13.54
N ALA A 82 -15.06 -13.96 13.41
CA ALA A 82 -16.02 -14.05 12.32
C ALA A 82 -17.00 -12.87 12.31
N CYS A 83 -17.53 -12.47 13.47
CA CYS A 83 -18.40 -11.30 13.58
C CYS A 83 -17.70 -10.00 13.15
N LEU A 84 -16.43 -9.79 13.52
CA LEU A 84 -15.66 -8.61 13.11
C LEU A 84 -15.40 -8.59 11.60
N LEU A 85 -15.08 -9.74 11.00
CA LEU A 85 -14.90 -9.87 9.56
C LEU A 85 -16.21 -9.65 8.78
N LEU A 86 -17.32 -10.20 9.29
CA LEU A 86 -18.66 -9.97 8.73
C LEU A 86 -19.08 -8.51 8.88
N LEU A 87 -18.78 -7.87 10.01
CA LEU A 87 -19.02 -6.45 10.22
C LEU A 87 -18.18 -5.60 9.25
N PHE A 88 -16.91 -5.94 9.05
CA PHE A 88 -16.07 -5.27 8.04
C PHE A 88 -16.67 -5.38 6.64
N ALA A 89 -17.02 -6.59 6.19
CA ALA A 89 -17.62 -6.80 4.88
C ALA A 89 -18.97 -6.08 4.76
N GLY A 90 -19.79 -6.13 5.80
CA GLY A 90 -21.07 -5.45 5.90
C GLY A 90 -20.94 -3.93 5.83
N LEU A 91 -19.94 -3.34 6.50
CA LEU A 91 -19.68 -1.90 6.43
C LEU A 91 -19.11 -1.48 5.07
N LEU A 92 -18.20 -2.29 4.49
CA LEU A 92 -17.58 -1.99 3.20
C LEU A 92 -18.63 -1.93 2.07
N ILE A 93 -19.64 -2.79 2.12
CA ILE A 93 -20.72 -2.85 1.13
C ILE A 93 -21.90 -1.95 1.54
N GLY A 94 -22.25 -1.92 2.82
CA GLY A 94 -23.43 -1.23 3.34
C GLY A 94 -23.27 0.28 3.42
N LEU A 95 -22.10 0.80 3.80
CA LEU A 95 -21.87 2.25 3.90
C LEU A 95 -22.06 2.97 2.56
N PRO A 96 -21.53 2.49 1.42
CA PRO A 96 -21.77 3.14 0.12
C PRO A 96 -23.25 3.16 -0.29
N ILE A 97 -23.98 2.08 0.02
CA ILE A 97 -25.41 1.99 -0.25
C ILE A 97 -26.19 3.00 0.61
N LEU A 98 -25.83 3.13 1.89
CA LEU A 98 -26.44 4.12 2.78
C LEU A 98 -26.06 5.56 2.40
N ALA A 99 -24.81 5.78 1.99
CA ALA A 99 -24.33 7.08 1.52
C ALA A 99 -25.03 7.53 0.23
N ALA A 100 -25.42 6.60 -0.65
CA ALA A 100 -26.21 6.93 -1.83
C ALA A 100 -27.58 7.54 -1.48
N SER A 101 -28.16 7.17 -0.33
CA SER A 101 -29.40 7.75 0.18
C SER A 101 -29.20 9.08 0.93
N PHE A 102 -28.00 9.33 1.45
CA PHE A 102 -27.64 10.54 2.20
C PHE A 102 -26.32 11.15 1.66
N PRO A 103 -26.34 11.79 0.48
CA PRO A 103 -25.12 12.23 -0.19
C PRO A 103 -24.40 13.39 0.50
N HIS A 104 -25.02 14.07 1.48
CA HIS A 104 -24.50 15.29 2.11
C HIS A 104 -24.51 15.18 3.65
N GLY A 105 -23.59 14.40 4.21
CA GLY A 105 -23.42 14.32 5.67
C GLY A 105 -22.48 13.22 6.13
N ALA A 106 -22.39 13.06 7.45
CA ALA A 106 -21.41 12.18 8.11
C ALA A 106 -21.35 10.74 7.56
N ILE A 107 -22.46 10.19 7.05
CA ILE A 107 -22.50 8.82 6.50
C ILE A 107 -21.69 8.73 5.20
N ALA A 108 -21.76 9.75 4.35
CA ALA A 108 -20.98 9.81 3.11
C ALA A 108 -19.48 9.97 3.41
N ASP A 109 -19.14 10.81 4.41
CA ASP A 109 -17.77 10.99 4.86
C ASP A 109 -17.21 9.69 5.45
N ILE A 110 -17.96 9.05 6.36
CA ILE A 110 -17.58 7.74 6.94
C ILE A 110 -17.40 6.70 5.83
N SER A 111 -18.30 6.64 4.84
CA SER A 111 -18.18 5.70 3.72
C SER A 111 -16.89 5.91 2.92
N SER A 112 -16.59 7.17 2.59
CA SER A 112 -15.42 7.56 1.80
C SER A 112 -14.12 7.22 2.53
N PHE A 113 -14.01 7.61 3.80
CA PHE A 113 -12.81 7.36 4.61
C PHE A 113 -12.66 5.89 4.99
N PHE A 114 -13.76 5.16 5.24
CA PHE A 114 -13.73 3.72 5.48
C PHE A 114 -13.27 2.94 4.24
N ARG A 115 -13.75 3.32 3.05
CA ARG A 115 -13.29 2.73 1.78
C ARG A 115 -11.83 3.05 1.52
N ALA A 116 -11.42 4.31 1.69
CA ALA A 116 -10.02 4.70 1.58
C ALA A 116 -9.15 3.85 2.52
N GLY A 117 -9.51 3.74 3.81
CA GLY A 117 -8.80 2.90 4.78
C GLY A 117 -8.78 1.40 4.45
N SER A 118 -9.80 0.89 3.77
CA SER A 118 -9.91 -0.53 3.37
C SER A 118 -9.10 -0.88 2.12
N LEU A 119 -8.95 0.08 1.20
CA LEU A 119 -8.32 -0.13 -0.11
C LEU A 119 -6.81 0.18 -0.11
N VAL A 120 -6.26 0.60 1.03
CA VAL A 120 -4.86 0.99 1.12
C VAL A 120 -3.96 -0.22 1.26
N PHE A 121 -3.18 -0.45 0.22
CA PHE A 121 -2.07 -1.39 0.20
C PHE A 121 -0.79 -0.63 -0.17
N GLY A 122 0.30 -0.82 0.58
CA GLY A 122 1.62 -0.27 0.24
C GLY A 122 2.07 1.00 0.97
N GLY A 123 1.44 1.39 2.09
CA GLY A 123 1.89 2.47 2.97
C GLY A 123 1.20 3.82 2.73
N GLY A 124 1.53 4.81 3.57
CA GLY A 124 0.77 6.07 3.65
C GLY A 124 0.78 6.94 2.38
N HIS A 125 1.75 6.77 1.48
CA HIS A 125 1.81 7.53 0.22
C HIS A 125 0.74 7.09 -0.80
N VAL A 126 0.19 5.88 -0.67
CA VAL A 126 -0.88 5.37 -1.55
C VAL A 126 -2.26 5.75 -1.03
N VAL A 127 -2.38 6.10 0.26
CA VAL A 127 -3.64 6.60 0.86
C VAL A 127 -4.04 7.96 0.31
N LEU A 128 -3.06 8.79 -0.04
CA LEU A 128 -3.29 10.20 -0.35
C LEU A 128 -4.02 10.41 -1.67
N PRO A 129 -3.64 9.74 -2.79
CA PRO A 129 -4.44 9.83 -4.01
C PRO A 129 -5.88 9.37 -3.81
N LEU A 130 -6.10 8.33 -2.99
CA LEU A 130 -7.44 7.84 -2.68
C LEU A 130 -8.24 8.89 -1.89
N LEU A 131 -7.68 9.42 -0.81
CA LEU A 131 -8.33 10.50 -0.05
C LEU A 131 -8.58 11.73 -0.93
N GLN A 132 -7.61 12.15 -1.73
CA GLN A 132 -7.75 13.30 -2.64
C GLN A 132 -8.92 13.09 -3.61
N SER A 133 -9.01 11.90 -4.20
CA SER A 133 -10.08 11.56 -5.15
C SER A 133 -11.47 11.52 -4.53
N GLU A 134 -11.55 11.29 -3.21
CA GLU A 134 -12.81 11.25 -2.47
C GLU A 134 -13.19 12.63 -1.91
N VAL A 135 -12.23 13.49 -1.53
CA VAL A 135 -12.51 14.78 -0.85
C VAL A 135 -12.49 16.03 -1.75
N VAL A 136 -11.66 16.04 -2.80
CA VAL A 136 -11.52 17.24 -3.65
C VAL A 136 -12.64 17.34 -4.68
N PRO A 137 -12.98 16.28 -5.46
CA PRO A 137 -14.07 16.34 -6.42
C PRO A 137 -15.45 16.51 -5.77
N SER A 138 -15.61 16.02 -4.53
CA SER A 138 -16.85 16.13 -3.75
C SER A 138 -17.04 17.52 -3.13
N GLY A 139 -16.03 18.40 -3.19
CA GLY A 139 -16.07 19.74 -2.60
C GLY A 139 -15.96 19.74 -1.06
N LEU A 140 -15.64 18.60 -0.45
CA LEU A 140 -15.44 18.50 1.01
C LEU A 140 -14.27 19.37 1.46
N VAL A 141 -13.18 19.38 0.70
CA VAL A 141 -11.97 20.18 0.97
C VAL A 141 -11.40 20.72 -0.35
N ASP A 142 -11.03 22.00 -0.37
CA ASP A 142 -10.38 22.62 -1.53
C ASP A 142 -8.99 22.01 -1.78
N ASN A 143 -8.58 21.96 -3.06
CA ASN A 143 -7.27 21.39 -3.43
C ASN A 143 -6.10 22.12 -2.76
N ASP A 144 -6.18 23.44 -2.62
CA ASP A 144 -5.12 24.22 -1.96
C ASP A 144 -5.01 23.88 -0.47
N THR A 145 -6.16 23.72 0.22
CA THR A 145 -6.21 23.28 1.62
C THR A 145 -5.68 21.85 1.78
N PHE A 146 -6.03 20.96 0.85
CA PHE A 146 -5.51 19.60 0.80
C PHE A 146 -3.98 19.60 0.65
N LEU A 147 -3.44 20.37 -0.29
CA LEU A 147 -1.99 20.45 -0.55
C LEU A 147 -1.23 21.09 0.62
N ALA A 148 -1.78 22.15 1.22
CA ALA A 148 -1.20 22.79 2.40
C ALA A 148 -1.15 21.83 3.60
N GLY A 149 -2.26 21.13 3.86
CA GLY A 149 -2.34 20.12 4.91
C GLY A 149 -1.42 18.93 4.65
N TYR A 150 -1.29 18.50 3.40
CA TYR A 150 -0.36 17.44 3.03
C TYR A 150 1.11 17.84 3.27
N GLY A 151 1.49 19.07 2.91
CA GLY A 151 2.80 19.62 3.22
C GLY A 151 3.10 19.63 4.73
N ALA A 152 2.13 20.05 5.53
CA ALA A 152 2.23 20.02 6.99
C ALA A 152 2.33 18.59 7.55
N ALA A 153 1.54 17.65 7.03
CA ALA A 153 1.56 16.25 7.45
C ALA A 153 2.91 15.56 7.17
N GLN A 154 3.60 15.94 6.10
CA GLN A 154 4.95 15.43 5.81
C GLN A 154 6.04 16.00 6.72
N ALA A 155 5.80 17.14 7.36
CA ALA A 155 6.73 17.73 8.32
C ALA A 155 6.59 17.13 9.73
N MET A 156 5.46 16.49 10.03
CA MET A 156 5.17 15.92 11.35
C MET A 156 5.58 14.44 11.44
N PRO A 157 6.22 14.01 12.54
CA PRO A 157 6.46 12.59 12.78
C PRO A 157 5.13 11.90 13.11
N GLY A 158 4.70 10.97 12.27
CA GLY A 158 3.49 10.21 12.53
C GLY A 158 2.99 9.40 11.34
N PRO A 159 1.97 8.54 11.55
CA PRO A 159 1.34 7.83 10.46
C PRO A 159 0.54 8.81 9.61
N LEU A 160 0.77 8.82 8.29
CA LEU A 160 0.05 9.70 7.34
C LEU A 160 -1.47 9.58 7.40
N PHE A 161 -2.00 8.48 7.95
CA PHE A 161 -3.43 8.29 8.21
C PHE A 161 -4.02 9.34 9.18
N THR A 162 -3.22 9.99 10.03
CA THR A 162 -3.71 11.11 10.88
C THR A 162 -4.14 12.32 10.06
N PHE A 163 -3.68 12.44 8.81
CA PHE A 163 -4.15 13.46 7.87
C PHE A 163 -5.67 13.39 7.66
N ALA A 164 -6.30 12.23 7.85
CA ALA A 164 -7.75 12.11 7.81
C ALA A 164 -8.45 12.97 8.88
N ALA A 165 -7.84 13.15 10.05
CA ALA A 165 -8.38 14.02 11.09
C ALA A 165 -8.31 15.49 10.67
N PHE A 166 -7.22 15.90 10.02
CA PHE A 166 -7.11 17.25 9.47
C PHE A 166 -8.17 17.47 8.38
N LEU A 167 -8.29 16.53 7.43
CA LEU A 167 -9.28 16.64 6.35
C LEU A 167 -10.69 16.77 6.91
N GLY A 168 -11.09 15.90 7.85
CA GLY A 168 -12.38 15.96 8.54
C GLY A 168 -12.60 17.26 9.32
N ALA A 169 -11.54 17.83 9.91
CA ALA A 169 -11.65 19.12 10.59
C ALA A 169 -11.79 20.30 9.63
N SER A 170 -11.19 20.21 8.44
CA SER A 170 -11.21 21.22 7.39
C SER A 170 -12.39 21.10 6.42
N MET A 171 -13.34 20.18 6.67
CA MET A 171 -14.48 19.97 5.77
C MET A 171 -15.41 21.19 5.73
N ASN A 172 -15.87 21.51 4.52
CA ASN A 172 -16.87 22.56 4.28
C ASN A 172 -18.29 22.12 4.68
N SER A 173 -18.52 20.81 4.85
CA SER A 173 -19.78 20.21 5.27
C SER A 173 -19.80 19.90 6.77
N SER A 174 -21.00 19.88 7.37
CA SER A 174 -21.17 19.42 8.75
C SER A 174 -21.29 17.88 8.77
N PRO A 175 -20.59 17.18 9.68
CA PRO A 175 -19.79 17.68 10.79
C PRO A 175 -18.34 18.06 10.42
N SER A 176 -17.92 19.27 10.82
CA SER A 176 -16.54 19.78 10.66
C SER A 176 -15.84 20.03 12.00
N GLY A 177 -14.61 20.57 11.98
CA GLY A 177 -13.81 20.82 13.18
C GLY A 177 -13.43 19.54 13.93
N TRP A 178 -13.37 19.60 15.27
CA TRP A 178 -12.95 18.45 16.08
C TRP A 178 -13.84 17.21 15.89
N ALA A 179 -15.15 17.40 15.71
CA ALA A 179 -16.09 16.31 15.50
C ALA A 179 -15.86 15.63 14.14
N GLY A 180 -15.78 16.41 13.05
CA GLY A 180 -15.46 15.90 11.72
C GLY A 180 -14.11 15.19 11.67
N GLY A 181 -13.10 15.77 12.32
CA GLY A 181 -11.77 15.17 12.44
C GLY A 181 -11.78 13.84 13.17
N LEU A 182 -12.47 13.73 14.31
CA LEU A 182 -12.58 12.47 15.06
C LEU A 182 -13.34 11.40 14.27
N ILE A 183 -14.43 11.78 13.58
CA ILE A 183 -15.23 10.87 12.75
C ILE A 183 -14.38 10.30 11.61
N CYS A 184 -13.70 11.16 10.85
CA CYS A 184 -12.86 10.73 9.72
C CYS A 184 -11.66 9.89 10.17
N LEU A 185 -11.07 10.24 11.32
CA LEU A 185 -9.99 9.46 11.92
C LEU A 185 -10.45 8.06 12.33
N LEU A 186 -11.60 7.95 13.00
CA LEU A 186 -12.14 6.64 13.38
C LEU A 186 -12.54 5.84 12.13
N ALA A 187 -13.15 6.49 11.13
CA ALA A 187 -13.57 5.83 9.90
C ALA A 187 -12.38 5.23 9.12
N ILE A 188 -11.26 5.94 9.02
CA ILE A 188 -10.09 5.45 8.26
C ILE A 188 -9.34 4.31 9.00
N PHE A 189 -9.34 4.30 10.34
CA PHE A 189 -8.67 3.27 11.14
C PHE A 189 -9.55 2.06 11.46
N ALA A 190 -10.88 2.22 11.51
CA ALA A 190 -11.85 1.15 11.73
C ALA A 190 -11.60 -0.11 10.89
N PRO A 191 -11.38 -0.05 9.56
CA PRO A 191 -11.18 -1.25 8.76
C PRO A 191 -9.94 -2.04 9.21
N SER A 192 -8.85 -1.36 9.56
CA SER A 192 -7.63 -2.02 10.06
C SER A 192 -7.88 -2.74 11.38
N PHE A 193 -8.58 -2.12 12.33
CA PHE A 193 -8.93 -2.76 13.60
C PHE A 193 -9.85 -3.97 13.43
N LEU A 194 -10.86 -3.86 12.56
CA LEU A 194 -11.79 -4.95 12.26
C LEU A 194 -11.07 -6.12 11.58
N LEU A 195 -10.20 -5.84 10.61
CA LEU A 195 -9.43 -6.86 9.89
C LEU A 195 -8.41 -7.55 10.79
N VAL A 196 -7.63 -6.79 11.57
CA VAL A 196 -6.61 -7.37 12.47
C VAL A 196 -7.28 -8.15 13.60
N GLY A 197 -8.26 -7.54 14.29
CA GLY A 197 -9.00 -8.22 15.36
C GLY A 197 -9.79 -9.44 14.86
N GLY A 198 -10.32 -9.34 13.63
CA GLY A 198 -11.01 -10.42 12.94
C GLY A 198 -10.09 -11.58 12.54
N ALA A 199 -8.88 -11.28 12.07
CA ALA A 199 -7.94 -12.27 11.54
C ALA A 199 -7.16 -13.03 12.63
N ILE A 200 -6.81 -12.38 13.76
CA ILE A 200 -6.06 -12.99 14.88
C ILE A 200 -6.54 -14.41 15.25
N PRO A 201 -7.84 -14.67 15.50
CA PRO A 201 -8.28 -16.01 15.94
C PRO A 201 -8.19 -17.10 14.87
N PHE A 202 -8.05 -16.73 13.59
CA PHE A 202 -7.83 -17.67 12.49
C PHE A 202 -6.35 -17.84 12.17
N TRP A 203 -5.52 -16.87 12.58
CA TRP A 203 -4.12 -16.77 12.25
C TRP A 203 -3.30 -17.96 12.72
N ASP A 204 -3.51 -18.42 13.95
CA ASP A 204 -2.81 -19.59 14.50
C ASP A 204 -3.17 -20.88 13.74
N GLY A 205 -4.44 -21.03 13.33
CA GLY A 205 -4.88 -22.17 12.53
C GLY A 205 -4.34 -22.16 11.10
N LEU A 206 -4.26 -20.99 10.49
CA LEU A 206 -3.65 -20.77 9.17
C LEU A 206 -2.14 -21.04 9.23
N ARG A 207 -1.46 -20.54 10.27
CA ARG A 207 -0.02 -20.75 10.47
C ARG A 207 0.34 -22.17 10.87
N GLY A 208 -0.53 -22.91 11.53
CA GLY A 208 -0.28 -24.32 11.86
C GLY A 208 -0.41 -25.28 10.67
N ASN A 209 -1.02 -24.85 9.56
CA ASN A 209 -1.26 -25.71 8.40
C ASN A 209 -0.14 -25.58 7.36
N ALA A 210 0.62 -26.65 7.17
CA ALA A 210 1.70 -26.72 6.19
C ALA A 210 1.26 -26.33 4.76
N ARG A 211 0.05 -26.72 4.34
CA ARG A 211 -0.46 -26.33 3.01
C ARG A 211 -0.69 -24.83 2.89
N MET A 212 -1.16 -24.18 3.96
CA MET A 212 -1.39 -22.74 3.97
C MET A 212 -0.07 -21.96 4.00
N GLN A 213 0.91 -22.41 4.80
CA GLN A 213 2.25 -21.83 4.77
C GLN A 213 2.89 -21.93 3.38
N ALA A 214 2.74 -23.09 2.73
CA ALA A 214 3.18 -23.31 1.35
C ALA A 214 2.47 -22.38 0.35
N ALA A 215 1.15 -22.19 0.50
CA ALA A 215 0.38 -21.23 -0.28
C ALA A 215 0.91 -19.81 -0.14
N LEU A 216 1.13 -19.37 1.11
CA LEU A 216 1.61 -18.03 1.43
C LEU A 216 3.01 -17.78 0.88
N ALA A 217 3.90 -18.78 0.91
CA ALA A 217 5.21 -18.68 0.27
C ALA A 217 5.10 -18.49 -1.24
N GLY A 218 4.18 -19.20 -1.90
CA GLY A 218 3.87 -19.01 -3.32
C GLY A 218 3.29 -17.62 -3.62
N ILE A 219 2.30 -17.18 -2.84
CA ILE A 219 1.69 -15.84 -2.95
C ILE A 219 2.75 -14.76 -2.81
N ASN A 220 3.61 -14.86 -1.79
CA ASN A 220 4.69 -13.89 -1.56
C ASN A 220 5.62 -13.79 -2.77
N ALA A 221 6.03 -14.92 -3.34
CA ALA A 221 6.83 -14.93 -4.56
C ALA A 221 6.09 -14.29 -5.75
N GLY A 222 4.80 -14.57 -5.91
CA GLY A 222 3.95 -13.94 -6.92
C GLY A 222 3.85 -12.41 -6.75
N VAL A 223 3.68 -11.93 -5.51
CA VAL A 223 3.63 -10.49 -5.18
C VAL A 223 4.95 -9.81 -5.51
N VAL A 224 6.10 -10.41 -5.20
CA VAL A 224 7.40 -9.87 -5.64
C VAL A 224 7.48 -9.80 -7.16
N GLY A 225 6.95 -10.79 -7.87
CA GLY A 225 6.83 -10.77 -9.34
C GLY A 225 5.96 -9.62 -9.86
N LEU A 226 4.82 -9.34 -9.22
CA LEU A 226 3.98 -8.19 -9.54
C LEU A 226 4.71 -6.86 -9.31
N LEU A 227 5.43 -6.74 -8.19
CA LEU A 227 6.23 -5.55 -7.89
C LEU A 227 7.37 -5.36 -8.91
N LEU A 228 7.99 -6.46 -9.36
CA LEU A 228 9.00 -6.43 -10.40
C LEU A 228 8.41 -5.99 -11.75
N ALA A 229 7.22 -6.47 -12.11
CA ALA A 229 6.51 -6.01 -13.29
C ALA A 229 6.17 -4.51 -13.20
N ALA A 230 5.69 -4.06 -12.04
CA ALA A 230 5.40 -2.64 -11.77
C ALA A 230 6.65 -1.75 -11.82
N LEU A 231 7.79 -2.26 -11.33
CA LEU A 231 9.09 -1.61 -11.43
C LEU A 231 9.48 -1.39 -12.89
N TYR A 232 9.27 -2.37 -13.76
CA TYR A 232 9.50 -2.19 -15.19
C TYR A 232 8.47 -1.22 -15.82
N GLN A 233 7.18 -1.54 -15.72
CA GLN A 233 6.09 -0.74 -16.26
C GLN A 233 5.04 -0.48 -15.17
N PRO A 234 4.74 0.79 -14.81
CA PRO A 234 5.15 2.02 -15.48
C PRO A 234 6.42 2.68 -14.91
N VAL A 235 7.00 2.18 -13.82
CA VAL A 235 7.99 2.96 -13.03
C VAL A 235 9.26 3.27 -13.84
N TRP A 236 9.93 2.27 -14.38
CA TRP A 236 11.16 2.44 -15.15
C TRP A 236 10.91 3.19 -16.46
N THR A 237 9.96 2.71 -17.28
CA THR A 237 9.68 3.24 -18.61
C THR A 237 9.13 4.67 -18.61
N SER A 238 8.45 5.09 -17.54
CA SER A 238 7.97 6.48 -17.41
C SER A 238 9.02 7.46 -16.87
N ALA A 239 10.06 6.94 -16.22
CA ALA A 239 11.05 7.73 -15.50
C ALA A 239 12.41 7.84 -16.22
N ILE A 240 12.87 6.77 -16.87
CA ILE A 240 14.18 6.71 -17.51
C ILE A 240 13.99 6.78 -19.03
N ARG A 241 14.23 7.97 -19.60
CA ARG A 241 14.10 8.22 -21.04
C ARG A 241 15.43 8.58 -21.69
N GLN A 242 16.35 9.15 -20.91
CA GLN A 242 17.66 9.59 -21.37
C GLN A 242 18.78 8.96 -20.54
N PRO A 243 20.03 8.89 -21.07
CA PRO A 243 21.18 8.38 -20.31
C PRO A 243 21.45 9.15 -19.00
N SER A 244 21.13 10.45 -18.96
CA SER A 244 21.20 11.28 -17.75
C SER A 244 20.25 10.79 -16.64
N ASP A 245 19.02 10.41 -16.99
CA ASP A 245 18.04 9.85 -16.04
C ASP A 245 18.57 8.56 -15.41
N PHE A 246 19.19 7.71 -16.22
CA PHE A 246 19.78 6.45 -15.75
C PHE A 246 20.94 6.68 -14.78
N ALA A 247 21.84 7.63 -15.08
CA ALA A 247 22.92 8.01 -14.18
C ALA A 247 22.39 8.53 -12.83
N MET A 248 21.37 9.37 -12.85
CA MET A 248 20.70 9.86 -11.64
C MET A 248 20.03 8.73 -10.84
N ALA A 249 19.40 7.75 -11.51
CA ALA A 249 18.80 6.59 -10.85
C ALA A 249 19.85 5.74 -10.13
N ILE A 250 21.01 5.51 -10.75
CA ILE A 250 22.12 4.77 -10.12
C ILE A 250 22.63 5.51 -8.89
N LEU A 251 22.88 6.82 -8.99
CA LEU A 251 23.33 7.63 -7.85
C LEU A 251 22.33 7.57 -6.69
N ALA A 252 21.03 7.68 -7.00
CA ALA A 252 19.96 7.55 -6.02
C ALA A 252 19.97 6.17 -5.34
N LEU A 253 20.12 5.10 -6.13
CA LEU A 253 20.15 3.73 -5.62
C LEU A 253 21.37 3.50 -4.73
N VAL A 254 22.54 4.02 -5.11
CA VAL A 254 23.76 3.91 -4.31
C VAL A 254 23.62 4.66 -2.98
N ALA A 255 23.08 5.87 -3.01
CA ALA A 255 22.85 6.66 -1.79
C ALA A 255 21.87 5.96 -0.83
N LEU A 256 20.82 5.34 -1.36
CA LEU A 256 19.82 4.64 -0.56
C LEU A 256 20.34 3.30 0.01
N VAL A 257 21.03 2.50 -0.80
CA VAL A 257 21.41 1.13 -0.44
C VAL A 257 22.73 1.08 0.34
N PHE A 258 23.75 1.81 -0.13
CA PHE A 258 25.09 1.75 0.43
C PHE A 258 25.34 2.85 1.45
N TRP A 259 24.91 4.09 1.17
CA TRP A 259 25.09 5.19 2.11
C TRP A 259 23.96 5.30 3.15
N LYS A 260 22.89 4.50 3.00
CA LYS A 260 21.73 4.45 3.90
C LYS A 260 21.12 5.83 4.17
N TRP A 261 21.15 6.71 3.17
CA TRP A 261 20.55 8.02 3.31
C TRP A 261 19.03 7.89 3.42
N PRO A 262 18.37 8.63 4.33
CA PRO A 262 16.93 8.78 4.34
C PRO A 262 16.40 9.18 2.95
N SER A 263 15.26 8.62 2.55
CA SER A 263 14.64 8.87 1.23
C SER A 263 14.43 10.36 0.94
N TRP A 264 14.07 11.17 1.94
CA TRP A 264 13.88 12.61 1.79
C TRP A 264 15.19 13.36 1.43
N LEU A 265 16.34 12.95 1.98
CA LEU A 265 17.64 13.55 1.65
C LEU A 265 18.07 13.23 0.21
N VAL A 266 17.81 12.01 -0.24
CA VAL A 266 18.08 11.57 -1.61
C VAL A 266 17.21 12.35 -2.61
N VAL A 267 15.93 12.56 -2.29
CA VAL A 267 15.02 13.36 -3.12
C VAL A 267 15.47 14.82 -3.21
N LEU A 268 15.89 15.44 -2.09
CA LEU A 268 16.34 16.83 -2.07
C LEU A 268 17.65 17.04 -2.84
N SER A 269 18.65 16.17 -2.60
CA SER A 269 19.96 16.27 -3.24
C SER A 269 19.91 16.07 -4.76
N LEU A 270 19.21 15.03 -5.22
CA LEU A 270 19.05 14.77 -6.66
C LEU A 270 18.03 15.69 -7.33
N GLY A 271 17.04 16.17 -6.58
CA GLY A 271 16.12 17.21 -7.04
C GLY A 271 16.85 18.52 -7.33
N ALA A 272 17.75 18.95 -6.44
CA ALA A 272 18.59 20.13 -6.64
C ALA A 272 19.57 19.95 -7.81
N ALA A 273 20.23 18.78 -7.91
CA ALA A 273 21.16 18.50 -9.00
C ALA A 273 20.46 18.43 -10.37
N GLY A 274 19.28 17.82 -10.46
CA GLY A 274 18.48 17.76 -11.69
C GLY A 274 17.94 19.13 -12.12
N GLY A 275 17.58 19.98 -11.16
CA GLY A 275 17.19 21.38 -11.42
C GLY A 275 18.32 22.21 -12.00
N ALA A 276 19.54 22.05 -11.49
CA ALA A 276 20.72 22.76 -12.01
C ALA A 276 21.09 22.35 -13.44
N ILE A 277 21.00 21.05 -13.77
CA ILE A 277 21.27 20.54 -15.13
C ILE A 277 20.20 20.99 -16.13
N GLY A 278 18.93 21.03 -15.71
CA GLY A 278 17.83 21.52 -16.56
C GLY A 278 17.92 23.00 -16.91
N VAL A 279 18.47 23.82 -16.01
CA VAL A 279 18.69 25.26 -16.24
C VAL A 279 19.89 25.50 -17.17
N MET A 280 20.92 24.65 -17.14
CA MET A 280 22.09 24.76 -18.02
C MET A 280 21.84 24.27 -19.46
N GLY A 281 20.80 23.47 -19.71
CA GLY A 281 20.47 22.95 -21.05
C GLY A 281 19.50 23.81 -21.88
N GLN A 282 19.03 24.94 -21.35
CA GLN A 282 18.14 25.88 -22.05
C GLN A 282 18.80 27.24 -22.38
N GLY A 283 20.12 27.37 -22.20
CA GLY A 283 20.92 28.51 -22.65
C GLY A 283 21.77 28.14 -23.85
#